data_AF-A0A015JY27-F1
#
_entry.id   AF-A0A015JY27-F1
#
_cell.length_a   1.000
_cell.length_b   1.000
_cell.length_c   1.000
_cell.angle_alpha   90.00
_cell.angle_beta   90.00
_cell.angle_gamma   90.00
#
_symmetry.space_group_name_H-M   'P 1'
#
loop_
_entity.id
_entity.type
_entity.pdbx_description
1 polymer ?
#
loop_
_entity_poly.entity_id
_entity_poly.type
_entity_poly.pdbx_seq_one_letter_code
_entity_poly.pdbx_strand_id
1 'polypeptide(L)'
;MTTAMMKTLKLTIDGPSEYVIKTANGTRVRSLREIQNLPLKVRNLIIKTNVQIIESSDSVFILGNNWMRKVNAALDWDKKTLTIRYNGRSTTVPVIFTLPKPIKMKQSFEYDDKEEYESEELEEAQIYMSDFSGYSTEESLEFNPWENEISPAHQNNEDEELEESNSAIYLAQAEDH
;
A
#
# COMPACT_ATOMS: atom_id res chain seq x y z
N MET A 1 5.26 7.67 20.76
CA MET A 1 6.25 8.42 21.56
C MET A 1 7.29 7.45 22.08
N THR A 2 8.54 7.88 22.18
CA THR A 2 9.66 7.06 22.69
C THR A 2 9.75 7.09 24.21
N THR A 3 10.29 6.03 24.82
CA THR A 3 10.54 5.95 26.26
C THR A 3 11.48 7.07 26.76
N ALA A 4 12.50 7.44 25.96
CA ALA A 4 13.40 8.55 26.27
C ALA A 4 12.66 9.90 26.40
N MET A 5 11.76 10.20 25.47
CA MET A 5 10.97 11.43 25.51
C MET A 5 9.96 11.44 26.66
N MET A 6 9.31 10.31 26.91
CA MET A 6 8.37 10.15 28.03
C MET A 6 9.04 10.46 29.38
N LYS A 7 10.24 9.92 29.61
CA LYS A 7 11.05 10.19 30.81
C LYS A 7 11.43 11.66 30.92
N THR A 8 11.84 12.27 29.81
CA THR A 8 12.22 13.69 29.75
C THR A 8 11.05 14.60 30.13
N LEU A 9 9.84 14.29 29.65
CA LEU A 9 8.62 15.03 29.95
C LEU A 9 7.98 14.66 31.30
N LYS A 10 8.56 13.69 32.04
CA LYS A 10 8.06 13.19 33.33
C LYS A 10 6.58 12.80 33.31
N LEU A 11 6.12 12.21 32.21
CA LEU A 11 4.73 11.80 32.05
C LEU A 11 4.47 10.49 32.81
N THR A 12 3.25 10.33 33.33
CA THR A 12 2.77 9.07 33.93
C THR A 12 2.17 8.17 32.87
N ILE A 13 2.21 6.86 33.11
CA ILE A 13 1.67 5.86 32.19
C ILE A 13 0.35 5.35 32.73
N ASP A 14 -0.67 5.26 31.86
CA ASP A 14 -2.01 4.88 32.28
C ASP A 14 -2.23 3.37 32.22
N GLY A 15 -1.62 2.66 31.26
CA GLY A 15 -1.81 1.22 31.13
C GLY A 15 -0.85 0.51 30.16
N PRO A 16 -0.86 -0.84 30.17
CA PRO A 16 -0.20 -1.63 29.13
C PRO A 16 -0.89 -1.44 27.78
N SER A 17 -0.16 -1.64 26.68
CA SER A 17 -0.72 -1.61 25.35
C SER A 17 -0.16 -2.76 24.52
N GLU A 18 -1.03 -3.42 23.77
CA GLU A 18 -0.64 -4.48 22.81
C GLU A 18 -0.63 -3.96 21.37
N TYR A 19 -0.73 -2.64 21.18
CA TYR A 19 -0.84 -2.04 19.85
C TYR A 19 0.43 -2.29 19.03
N VAL A 20 0.27 -2.80 17.81
CA VAL A 20 1.37 -3.04 16.86
C VAL A 20 1.41 -1.91 15.84
N ILE A 21 2.53 -1.20 15.81
CA ILE A 21 2.79 -0.07 14.91
C ILE A 21 3.55 -0.60 13.70
N LYS A 22 2.98 -0.43 12.50
CA LYS A 22 3.71 -0.61 11.25
C LYS A 22 4.49 0.67 10.97
N THR A 23 5.81 0.59 11.05
CA THR A 23 6.70 1.71 10.73
C THR A 23 6.79 1.92 9.22
N ALA A 24 7.24 3.11 8.78
CA ALA A 24 7.43 3.42 7.37
C ALA A 24 8.43 2.47 6.67
N ASN A 25 9.35 1.87 7.44
CA ASN A 25 10.31 0.88 6.95
C ASN A 25 9.71 -0.54 6.83
N GLY A 26 8.41 -0.72 7.06
CA GLY A 26 7.73 -2.01 7.00
C GLY A 26 7.86 -2.86 8.27
N THR A 27 8.79 -2.55 9.16
CA THR A 27 8.96 -3.25 10.44
C THR A 27 7.75 -3.04 11.35
N ARG A 28 7.32 -4.11 12.01
CA ARG A 28 6.26 -4.08 13.03
C ARG A 28 6.91 -3.91 14.40
N VAL A 29 6.55 -2.84 15.10
CA VAL A 29 7.03 -2.56 16.45
C VAL A 29 5.85 -2.63 17.40
N ARG A 30 5.95 -3.49 18.42
CA ARG A 30 4.94 -3.57 19.48
C ARG A 30 5.14 -2.39 20.45
N SER A 31 4.07 -1.68 20.76
CA SER A 31 4.06 -0.69 21.82
C SER A 31 4.19 -1.36 23.19
N LEU A 32 4.87 -0.71 24.13
CA LEU A 32 5.00 -1.22 25.49
C LEU A 32 3.77 -0.85 26.33
N ARG A 33 3.33 0.40 26.18
CA ARG A 33 2.37 1.05 27.07
C ARG A 33 1.64 2.19 26.37
N GLU A 34 0.56 2.67 26.97
CA GLU A 34 -0.23 3.79 26.46
C GLU A 34 -0.44 4.88 27.51
N ILE A 35 -0.47 6.12 27.04
CA ILE A 35 -0.95 7.29 27.78
C ILE A 35 -2.21 7.78 27.08
N GLN A 36 -3.31 7.84 27.81
CA GLN A 36 -4.61 8.27 27.33
C GLN A 36 -4.81 9.76 27.58
N ASN A 37 -5.59 10.41 26.70
CA ASN A 37 -6.02 11.80 26.89
C ASN A 37 -4.88 12.83 27.10
N LEU A 38 -3.67 12.57 26.60
CA LEU A 38 -2.55 13.49 26.72
C LEU A 38 -2.88 14.83 26.00
N PRO A 39 -2.88 15.97 26.70
CA PRO A 39 -3.19 17.26 26.08
C PRO A 39 -2.02 17.74 25.23
N LEU A 40 -2.16 17.64 23.90
CA LEU A 40 -1.19 18.19 22.96
C LEU A 40 -1.55 19.65 22.65
N LYS A 41 -0.68 20.58 23.05
CA LYS A 41 -0.85 22.01 22.74
C LYS A 41 -0.10 22.37 21.45
N VAL A 42 -0.83 22.82 20.43
CA VAL A 42 -0.26 23.37 19.19
C VAL A 42 -0.78 24.80 19.04
N ARG A 43 0.10 25.78 19.27
CA ARG A 43 -0.26 27.21 19.36
C ARG A 43 -1.40 27.45 20.34
N ASN A 44 -2.60 27.74 19.83
CA ASN A 44 -3.83 28.06 20.55
C ASN A 44 -4.84 26.90 20.58
N LEU A 45 -4.46 25.72 20.07
CA LEU A 45 -5.26 24.50 20.11
C LEU A 45 -4.73 23.54 21.18
N ILE A 46 -5.64 22.89 21.90
CA ILE A 46 -5.34 21.81 22.84
C ILE A 46 -6.13 20.59 22.39
N ILE A 47 -5.42 19.53 22.00
CA ILE A 47 -5.99 18.32 21.41
C ILE A 47 -5.64 17.13 22.30
N LYS A 48 -6.66 16.51 22.90
CA LYS A 48 -6.50 15.29 23.69
C LYS A 48 -6.14 14.13 22.75
N THR A 49 -4.99 13.51 23.00
CA THR A 49 -4.41 12.49 22.12
C THR A 49 -3.99 11.28 22.93
N ASN A 50 -4.40 10.10 22.48
CA ASN A 50 -3.88 8.85 23.01
C ASN A 50 -2.53 8.55 22.36
N VAL A 51 -1.55 8.21 23.17
CA VAL A 51 -0.16 8.09 22.75
C VAL A 51 0.39 6.73 23.15
N GLN A 52 0.88 5.99 22.15
CA GLN A 52 1.56 4.73 22.33
C GLN A 52 3.05 4.96 22.64
N ILE A 53 3.60 4.21 23.60
CA ILE A 53 5.00 4.27 24.01
C ILE A 53 5.77 3.13 23.32
N ILE A 54 6.86 3.47 22.65
CA ILE A 54 7.80 2.53 22.02
C ILE A 54 9.17 2.64 22.66
N GLU A 55 9.89 1.52 22.70
CA GLU A 55 11.27 1.50 23.17
C GLU A 55 12.21 2.07 22.11
N SER A 56 12.94 3.13 22.46
CA SER A 56 14.04 3.67 21.67
C SER A 56 14.90 4.59 22.55
N SER A 57 16.19 4.68 22.24
CA SER A 57 17.11 5.67 22.82
C SER A 57 16.79 7.09 22.37
N ASP A 58 16.18 7.25 21.20
CA ASP A 58 15.96 8.56 20.60
C ASP A 58 14.78 9.27 21.26
N SER A 59 14.94 10.54 21.62
CA SER A 59 13.85 11.34 22.20
C SER A 59 12.96 11.95 21.11
N VAL A 60 12.06 11.12 20.56
CA VAL A 60 11.14 11.53 19.46
C VAL A 60 9.66 11.31 19.81
N PHE A 61 8.83 12.26 19.35
CA PHE A 61 7.37 12.17 19.31
C PHE A 61 6.91 12.05 17.87
N ILE A 62 6.11 11.03 17.56
CA ILE A 62 5.63 10.76 16.21
C ILE A 62 4.12 10.91 16.22
N LEU A 63 3.62 11.78 15.34
CA LEU A 63 2.21 11.92 15.04
C LEU A 63 1.89 11.10 13.78
N GLY A 64 1.10 10.05 13.96
CA GLY A 64 0.69 9.19 12.85
C GLY A 64 -0.46 9.79 12.04
N ASN A 65 -0.73 9.20 10.88
CA ASN A 65 -1.80 9.63 9.98
C ASN A 65 -3.20 9.62 10.64
N ASN A 66 -3.44 8.73 11.61
CA ASN A 66 -4.69 8.70 12.36
C ASN A 66 -4.93 10.02 13.11
N TRP A 67 -3.88 10.59 13.70
CA TRP A 67 -3.97 11.88 14.38
C TRP A 67 -4.19 13.01 13.38
N MET A 68 -3.48 12.98 12.25
CA MET A 68 -3.65 13.97 11.17
C MET A 68 -5.08 14.00 10.63
N ARG A 69 -5.71 12.82 10.45
CA ARG A 69 -7.13 12.72 10.05
C ARG A 69 -8.06 13.27 11.12
N LYS A 70 -7.82 12.95 12.40
CA LYS A 70 -8.64 13.44 13.54
C LYS A 70 -8.73 14.97 13.57
N VAL A 71 -7.68 15.67 13.17
CA VAL A 71 -7.59 17.14 13.23
C VAL A 71 -7.73 17.80 11.86
N ASN A 72 -8.26 17.06 10.87
CA ASN A 72 -8.42 17.48 9.48
C ASN A 72 -7.22 18.28 8.96
N ALA A 73 -6.04 17.70 9.16
CA ALA A 73 -4.78 18.35 8.88
C ALA A 73 -4.54 18.44 7.36
N ALA A 74 -4.11 19.60 6.88
CA ALA A 74 -3.74 19.84 5.50
C ALA A 74 -2.29 20.31 5.43
N LEU A 75 -1.46 19.58 4.69
CA LEU A 75 -0.06 19.90 4.48
C LEU A 75 0.10 20.61 3.14
N ASP A 76 0.61 21.84 3.17
CA ASP A 76 0.98 22.63 2.00
C ASP A 76 2.50 22.47 1.80
N TRP A 77 2.88 21.75 0.75
CA TRP A 77 4.28 21.40 0.46
C TRP A 77 5.10 22.59 -0.03
N ASP A 78 4.48 23.46 -0.84
CA ASP A 78 5.13 24.64 -1.41
C ASP A 78 5.45 25.66 -0.32
N LYS A 79 4.46 25.95 0.54
CA LYS A 79 4.63 26.89 1.64
C LYS A 79 5.31 26.27 2.85
N LYS A 80 5.49 24.95 2.86
CA LYS A 80 6.00 24.17 4.00
C LYS A 80 5.19 24.47 5.27
N THR A 81 3.87 24.41 5.16
CA THR A 81 2.98 24.67 6.29
C THR A 81 2.01 23.54 6.54
N LEU A 82 1.74 23.27 7.82
CA LEU A 82 0.72 22.34 8.26
C LEU A 82 -0.44 23.13 8.86
N THR A 83 -1.61 23.03 8.24
CA THR A 83 -2.85 23.61 8.75
C THR A 83 -3.63 22.55 9.52
N ILE A 84 -3.97 22.83 10.77
CA ILE A 84 -4.71 21.96 11.68
C ILE A 84 -6.08 22.57 11.93
N ARG A 85 -7.15 21.79 11.78
CA ARG A 85 -8.54 22.22 11.96
C ARG A 85 -9.24 21.34 13.00
N TYR A 86 -9.49 21.90 14.18
CA TYR A 86 -10.06 21.15 15.31
C TYR A 86 -11.09 21.99 16.06
N ASN A 87 -12.28 21.42 16.31
CA ASN A 87 -13.41 22.07 17.00
C ASN A 87 -13.74 23.48 16.47
N GLY A 88 -13.81 23.63 15.14
CA GLY A 88 -14.12 24.92 14.48
C GLY A 88 -12.99 25.96 14.51
N ARG A 89 -11.84 25.65 15.13
CA ARG A 89 -10.66 26.52 15.14
C ARG A 89 -9.61 25.99 14.16
N SER A 90 -8.90 26.90 13.51
CA SER A 90 -7.78 26.58 12.62
C SER A 90 -6.48 27.22 13.10
N THR A 91 -5.37 26.52 12.90
CA THR A 91 -4.03 27.06 13.14
C THR A 91 -3.06 26.51 12.10
N THR A 92 -2.18 27.35 11.59
CA THR A 92 -1.20 26.97 10.56
C THR A 92 0.19 27.10 11.14
N VAL A 93 0.96 26.00 11.16
CA VAL A 93 2.33 25.96 11.68
C VAL A 93 3.34 25.72 10.54
N PRO A 94 4.51 26.36 10.55
CA PRO A 94 5.57 26.01 9.60
C PRO A 94 6.11 24.61 9.92
N VAL A 95 6.51 23.87 8.89
CA VAL A 95 7.12 22.53 9.00
C VAL A 95 8.41 22.45 8.21
N ILE A 96 9.27 21.51 8.58
CA ILE A 96 10.54 21.23 7.89
C ILE A 96 10.46 19.81 7.35
N PHE A 97 10.78 19.65 6.07
CA PHE A 97 10.90 18.35 5.44
C PHE A 97 12.35 17.90 5.48
N THR A 98 12.62 16.81 6.20
CA THR A 98 13.92 16.15 6.14
C THR A 98 13.86 15.09 5.06
N LEU A 99 14.60 15.30 3.96
CA LEU A 99 14.85 14.23 3.01
C LEU A 99 15.52 13.07 3.76
N PRO A 100 15.04 11.82 3.61
CA PRO A 100 15.75 10.70 4.20
C PRO A 100 17.14 10.65 3.58
N LYS A 101 18.19 10.64 4.41
CA LYS A 101 19.46 10.03 3.98
C LYS A 101 19.10 8.63 3.47
N PRO A 102 19.64 8.15 2.33
CA PRO A 102 19.28 6.86 1.79
C PRO A 102 19.44 5.82 2.90
N ILE A 103 18.29 5.34 3.39
CA ILE A 103 18.24 4.27 4.37
C ILE A 103 18.78 3.09 3.59
N LYS A 104 20.03 2.69 3.85
CA LYS A 104 20.55 1.42 3.36
C LYS A 104 19.60 0.36 3.92
N MET A 105 18.64 -0.07 3.12
CA MET A 105 17.86 -1.26 3.44
C MET A 105 18.90 -2.35 3.60
N LYS A 106 19.18 -2.76 4.84
CA LYS A 106 19.70 -4.09 5.08
C LYS A 106 18.53 -5.01 4.73
N GLN A 107 18.37 -5.26 3.44
CA GLN A 107 17.75 -6.48 2.96
C GLN A 107 18.64 -7.60 3.46
N SER A 108 18.36 -8.10 4.67
CA SER A 108 18.74 -9.46 5.01
C SER A 108 17.82 -10.36 4.20
N PHE A 109 18.09 -10.47 2.91
CA PHE A 109 17.82 -11.71 2.21
C PHE A 109 18.98 -12.61 2.60
N GLU A 110 18.76 -13.38 3.65
CA GLU A 110 19.56 -14.57 3.90
C GLU A 110 19.14 -15.55 2.80
N TYR A 111 19.75 -15.42 1.61
CA TYR A 111 19.81 -16.53 0.69
C TYR A 111 20.83 -17.49 1.31
N ASP A 112 20.32 -18.58 1.89
CA ASP A 112 21.12 -19.76 2.18
C ASP A 112 21.54 -20.35 0.83
N ASP A 113 22.60 -19.78 0.26
CA ASP A 113 23.14 -20.14 -1.05
C ASP A 113 24.05 -21.37 -0.89
N LYS A 114 23.44 -22.48 -0.47
CA LYS A 114 24.03 -23.81 -0.45
C LYS A 114 23.07 -24.82 -1.06
N GLU A 115 22.75 -24.63 -2.33
CA GLU A 115 22.47 -25.79 -3.20
C GLU A 115 23.67 -25.99 -4.11
N GLU A 116 24.48 -26.98 -3.74
CA GLU A 116 25.56 -27.52 -4.56
C GLU A 116 24.90 -28.24 -5.74
N TYR A 117 24.77 -27.54 -6.88
CA TYR A 117 24.32 -28.13 -8.12
C TYR A 117 25.35 -29.15 -8.60
N GLU A 118 25.11 -30.44 -8.34
CA GLU A 118 25.79 -31.49 -9.09
C GLU A 118 25.30 -31.43 -10.54
N SER A 119 26.21 -31.09 -11.45
CA SER A 119 25.96 -31.13 -12.88
C SER A 119 25.84 -32.59 -13.33
N GLU A 120 24.63 -33.12 -13.46
CA GLU A 120 24.42 -34.37 -14.17
C GLU A 120 24.53 -34.12 -15.68
N GLU A 121 25.52 -34.74 -16.31
CA GLU A 121 25.78 -34.72 -17.75
C GLU A 121 24.72 -35.58 -18.45
N LEU A 122 23.65 -34.94 -18.94
CA LEU A 122 22.61 -35.62 -19.71
C LEU A 122 23.05 -35.76 -21.18
N GLU A 123 23.20 -37.00 -21.64
CA GLU A 123 23.43 -37.30 -23.06
C GLU A 123 22.18 -36.97 -23.90
N GLU A 124 22.36 -36.16 -24.95
CA GLU A 124 21.30 -35.79 -25.88
C GLU A 124 20.89 -37.00 -26.74
N ALA A 125 19.70 -37.55 -26.48
CA ALA A 125 19.09 -38.56 -27.33
C ALA A 125 18.57 -37.94 -28.63
N GLN A 126 19.05 -38.43 -29.78
CA GLN A 126 18.59 -38.01 -31.10
C GLN A 126 17.19 -38.60 -31.37
N ILE A 127 16.15 -37.76 -31.35
CA ILE A 127 14.78 -38.15 -31.68
C ILE A 127 14.64 -38.21 -33.20
N TYR A 128 14.44 -39.41 -33.76
CA TYR A 128 14.15 -39.61 -35.18
C TYR A 128 12.62 -39.54 -35.39
N MET A 129 12.12 -38.47 -36.02
CA MET A 129 10.72 -38.39 -36.46
C MET A 129 10.55 -39.14 -37.78
N SER A 130 10.13 -40.40 -37.72
CA SER A 130 9.76 -41.17 -38.93
C SER A 130 8.34 -41.73 -38.94
N ASP A 131 7.52 -41.50 -37.91
CA ASP A 131 6.27 -42.26 -37.75
C ASP A 131 5.00 -41.39 -37.74
N PHE A 132 4.99 -40.23 -38.41
CA PHE A 132 3.75 -39.50 -38.71
C PHE A 132 3.35 -39.67 -40.18
N SER A 133 3.21 -40.92 -40.62
CA SER A 133 2.54 -41.25 -41.87
C SER A 133 1.56 -42.39 -41.65
N GLY A 134 0.34 -42.05 -41.28
CA GLY A 134 -0.73 -43.04 -41.17
C GLY A 134 -2.01 -42.40 -40.65
N TYR A 135 -3.04 -42.40 -41.51
CA TYR A 135 -4.44 -42.01 -41.29
C TYR A 135 -4.73 -40.50 -41.39
N SER A 136 -5.73 -40.03 -42.12
CA SER A 136 -6.50 -40.50 -43.28
C SER A 136 -7.25 -39.27 -43.78
N THR A 137 -7.52 -39.26 -45.07
CA THR A 137 -8.16 -38.21 -45.87
C THR A 137 -9.57 -37.84 -45.37
N GLU A 138 -9.87 -36.54 -45.37
CA GLU A 138 -11.10 -35.87 -45.84
C GLU A 138 -12.51 -35.95 -45.18
N GLU A 139 -12.77 -36.50 -43.99
CA GLU A 139 -14.19 -36.64 -43.55
C GLU A 139 -14.59 -36.29 -42.10
N SER A 140 -14.08 -35.21 -41.48
CA SER A 140 -14.64 -34.79 -40.16
C SER A 140 -14.50 -33.33 -39.72
N LEU A 141 -14.32 -32.37 -40.62
CA LEU A 141 -14.32 -30.94 -40.25
C LEU A 141 -15.69 -30.25 -40.35
N GLU A 142 -16.77 -30.99 -40.58
CA GLU A 142 -18.11 -30.40 -40.77
C GLU A 142 -18.92 -30.24 -39.47
N PHE A 143 -18.40 -30.69 -38.32
CA PHE A 143 -19.13 -30.54 -37.06
C PHE A 143 -18.72 -29.24 -36.34
N ASN A 144 -19.49 -28.17 -36.56
CA ASN A 144 -19.42 -26.97 -35.73
C ASN A 144 -20.51 -27.02 -34.64
N PRO A 145 -20.18 -27.29 -33.36
CA PRO A 145 -21.16 -27.42 -32.29
C PRO A 145 -21.89 -26.11 -31.93
N TRP A 146 -21.50 -24.97 -32.51
CA TRP A 146 -22.06 -23.65 -32.23
C TRP A 146 -22.98 -23.11 -33.34
N GLU A 147 -23.23 -23.87 -34.41
CA GLU A 147 -23.99 -23.38 -35.57
C GLU A 147 -25.46 -23.04 -35.25
N ASN A 148 -26.01 -23.61 -34.17
CA ASN A 148 -27.41 -23.44 -33.77
C ASN A 148 -27.61 -22.53 -32.54
N GLU A 149 -26.57 -21.85 -32.05
CA GLU A 149 -26.75 -20.86 -30.98
C GLU A 149 -27.13 -19.50 -31.56
N ILE A 150 -28.43 -19.19 -31.55
CA ILE A 150 -28.95 -17.87 -31.87
C ILE A 150 -28.80 -17.01 -30.61
N SER A 151 -28.00 -15.93 -30.69
CA SER A 151 -27.95 -14.94 -29.61
C SER A 151 -29.37 -14.40 -29.34
N PRO A 152 -29.78 -14.20 -28.08
CA PRO A 152 -31.09 -13.66 -27.79
C PRO A 152 -31.22 -12.30 -28.49
N ALA A 153 -32.31 -12.14 -29.26
CA ALA A 153 -32.57 -10.92 -30.00
C ALA A 153 -32.50 -9.72 -29.05
N HIS A 154 -31.64 -8.75 -29.39
CA HIS A 154 -31.72 -7.42 -28.82
C HIS A 154 -33.14 -6.91 -29.06
N GLN A 155 -33.96 -6.89 -28.00
CA GLN A 155 -35.14 -6.04 -28.00
C GLN A 155 -34.63 -4.61 -28.07
N ASN A 156 -34.80 -4.01 -29.25
CA ASN A 156 -34.72 -2.57 -29.45
C ASN A 156 -35.82 -1.95 -28.59
N ASN A 157 -35.52 -1.70 -27.32
CA ASN A 157 -36.21 -0.70 -26.53
C ASN A 157 -35.40 0.57 -26.72
N GLU A 158 -35.99 1.47 -27.50
CA GLU A 158 -35.61 2.86 -27.63
C GLU A 158 -35.57 3.47 -26.22
N ASP A 159 -34.37 3.64 -25.67
CA ASP A 159 -34.04 4.55 -24.56
C ASP A 159 -32.50 4.72 -24.58
N GLU A 160 -32.04 5.67 -25.38
CA GLU A 160 -30.65 6.13 -25.41
C GLU A 160 -30.31 6.89 -24.11
N GLU A 161 -29.66 6.24 -23.15
CA GLU A 161 -28.71 6.91 -22.22
C GLU A 161 -27.89 5.90 -21.38
N LEU A 162 -27.07 5.04 -21.99
CA LEU A 162 -26.12 4.19 -21.23
C LEU A 162 -24.75 4.00 -21.92
N GLU A 163 -24.25 5.02 -22.62
CA GLU A 163 -22.87 5.07 -23.13
C GLU A 163 -21.96 5.84 -22.16
N GLU A 164 -21.74 5.33 -20.95
CA GLU A 164 -20.77 5.97 -20.03
C GLU A 164 -19.91 5.00 -19.20
N SER A 165 -19.75 3.74 -19.66
CA SER A 165 -18.91 2.77 -18.93
C SER A 165 -18.03 1.90 -19.82
N ASN A 166 -17.49 2.45 -20.91
CA ASN A 166 -16.37 1.82 -21.58
C ASN A 166 -15.07 2.60 -21.27
N SER A 167 -14.31 2.10 -20.30
CA SER A 167 -13.06 2.70 -19.80
C SER A 167 -11.96 2.81 -20.86
N ALA A 168 -12.10 2.11 -21.99
CA ALA A 168 -11.20 2.21 -23.13
C ALA A 168 -11.30 3.57 -23.88
N ILE A 169 -12.46 4.24 -23.84
CA ILE A 169 -12.67 5.51 -24.58
C ILE A 169 -11.82 6.65 -23.99
N TYR A 170 -11.62 6.65 -22.67
CA TYR A 170 -10.84 7.68 -21.97
C TYR A 170 -9.33 7.62 -22.26
N LEU A 171 -8.79 6.46 -22.66
CA LEU A 171 -7.37 6.33 -22.98
C LEU A 171 -7.03 6.92 -24.35
N ALA A 172 -7.95 6.84 -25.30
CA ALA A 172 -7.74 7.34 -26.67
C ALA A 172 -7.75 8.87 -26.77
N GLN A 173 -8.44 9.57 -25.86
CA GLN A 173 -8.54 11.04 -25.88
C GLN A 173 -7.37 11.75 -25.18
N ALA A 174 -6.50 11.02 -24.48
CA ALA A 174 -5.41 11.62 -23.70
C ALA A 174 -4.10 11.82 -24.49
N GLU A 175 -4.01 11.36 -25.73
CA GLU A 175 -2.77 11.44 -26.54
C GLU A 175 -2.74 12.63 -27.53
N ASP A 176 -3.86 13.34 -27.75
CA ASP A 176 -3.96 14.42 -28.75
C ASP A 176 -4.05 15.84 -28.11
N HIS A 177 -3.16 16.20 -27.19
CA HIS A 177 -3.05 17.59 -26.73
C HIS A 177 -1.64 18.06 -26.35
#